data_AF-A0A3D1TPG9-F1
#
_entry.id   AF-A0A3D1TPG9-F1
#
_cell.length_a   1.000
_cell.length_b   1.000
_cell.length_c   1.000
_cell.angle_alpha   90.00
_cell.angle_beta   90.00
_cell.angle_gamma   90.00
#
_symmetry.space_group_name_H-M   'P 1'
#
loop_
_entity.id
_entity.type
_entity.pdbx_description
1 polymer ?
#
loop_
_entity_poly.entity_id
_entity_poly.type
_entity_poly.pdbx_seq_one_letter_code
_entity_poly.pdbx_strand_id
1 'polypeptide(L)'
;MAKLHQLVSLDPRCSVRVYRTHSGLRYLLTHSPAEPNSEATWRAMEVLGADPLYVRLCKNQECFRARLTPKPWRCGSYALRTRYPYEDQKAEAEVDRWIQQYTRKSNGYATCAFIQQLGSGFIHPEIGDLVQLHDERTLALSDLPLA
;
A
#
# COMPACT_ATOMS: atom_id res chain seq x y z
N MET A 1 -0.05 5.13 -16.71
CA MET A 1 1.24 5.85 -16.55
C MET A 1 1.24 7.25 -17.16
N ALA A 2 0.59 7.52 -18.31
CA ALA A 2 0.59 8.86 -18.93
C ALA A 2 0.24 10.02 -17.96
N LYS A 3 -0.83 9.88 -17.17
CA LYS A 3 -1.23 10.89 -16.18
C LYS A 3 -0.17 11.14 -15.09
N LEU A 4 0.58 10.11 -14.70
CA LEU A 4 1.68 10.25 -13.74
C LEU A 4 2.85 11.01 -14.35
N HIS A 5 3.23 10.72 -15.61
CA HIS A 5 4.25 11.49 -16.31
C HIS A 5 3.85 12.96 -16.44
N GLN A 6 2.58 13.24 -16.75
CA GLN A 6 2.07 14.62 -16.78
C GLN A 6 2.19 15.29 -15.41
N LEU A 7 1.75 14.63 -14.33
CA LEU A 7 1.84 15.17 -12.98
C LEU A 7 3.30 15.50 -12.60
N VAL A 8 4.23 14.60 -12.90
CA VAL A 8 5.66 14.80 -12.66
C VAL A 8 6.23 15.95 -13.50
N SER A 9 5.79 16.12 -14.75
CA SER A 9 6.27 17.21 -15.61
C SER A 9 5.80 18.60 -15.18
N LEU A 10 4.72 18.69 -14.39
CA LEU A 10 4.14 19.96 -13.94
C LEU A 10 4.82 20.52 -12.68
N ASP A 11 5.47 19.69 -11.86
CA ASP A 11 6.24 20.13 -10.70
C ASP A 11 7.63 19.45 -10.72
N PRO A 12 8.71 20.18 -11.03
CA PRO A 12 10.08 19.64 -11.05
C PRO A 12 10.53 19.00 -9.73
N ARG A 13 9.91 19.36 -8.60
CA ARG A 13 10.23 18.75 -7.30
C ARG A 13 9.55 17.41 -7.11
N CYS A 14 8.47 17.15 -7.85
CA CYS A 14 7.69 15.94 -7.73
C CYS A 14 8.58 14.71 -7.87
N SER A 15 8.50 13.81 -6.90
CA SER A 15 9.11 12.49 -6.93
C SER A 15 8.08 11.47 -6.50
N VAL A 16 8.02 10.36 -7.26
CA VAL A 16 7.06 9.28 -7.06
C VAL A 16 7.75 7.93 -7.24
N ARG A 17 7.62 7.05 -6.25
CA ARG A 17 7.96 5.62 -6.39
C ARG A 17 6.74 4.85 -6.88
N VAL A 18 6.94 4.04 -7.90
CA VAL A 18 5.87 3.29 -8.58
C VAL A 18 6.04 1.81 -8.35
N TYR A 19 4.96 1.16 -7.93
CA TYR A 19 4.93 -0.26 -7.62
C TYR A 19 3.83 -0.97 -8.39
N ARG A 20 4.12 -2.16 -8.90
CA ARG A 20 3.12 -3.11 -9.42
C ARG A 20 2.45 -3.81 -8.26
N THR A 21 1.13 -3.91 -8.27
CA THR A 21 0.38 -4.79 -7.37
C THR A 21 -0.30 -5.87 -8.20
N HIS A 22 -0.86 -6.89 -7.55
CA HIS A 22 -1.62 -7.93 -8.25
C HIS A 22 -2.79 -7.39 -9.12
N SER A 23 -3.36 -6.22 -8.81
CA SER A 23 -4.54 -5.68 -9.53
C SER A 23 -4.38 -4.23 -9.99
N GLY A 24 -3.15 -3.76 -10.20
CA GLY A 24 -2.92 -2.39 -10.65
C GLY A 24 -1.60 -1.82 -10.15
N LEU A 25 -1.58 -0.51 -9.89
CA LEU A 25 -0.39 0.21 -9.47
C LEU A 25 -0.59 0.83 -8.08
N ARG A 26 0.52 1.00 -7.36
CA ARG A 26 0.62 1.81 -6.14
C ARG A 26 1.66 2.90 -6.38
N TYR A 27 1.34 4.11 -5.92
CA TYR A 27 2.23 5.26 -6.00
C TYR A 27 2.54 5.75 -4.59
N LEU A 28 3.81 6.03 -4.30
CA LEU A 28 4.23 6.76 -3.12
C LEU A 28 4.85 8.07 -3.57
N LEU A 29 4.20 9.20 -3.27
CA LEU A 29 4.80 10.52 -3.47
C LEU A 29 5.81 10.73 -2.35
N THR A 30 7.06 11.03 -2.72
CA THR A 30 8.18 11.06 -1.75
C THR A 30 8.76 12.44 -1.54
N HIS A 31 8.34 13.45 -2.30
CA HIS A 31 8.99 14.76 -2.31
C HIS A 31 8.60 15.67 -1.14
N SER A 32 7.44 15.45 -0.52
CA SER A 32 6.98 16.17 0.67
C SER A 32 5.92 15.37 1.42
N PRO A 33 5.76 15.55 2.75
CA PRO A 33 4.61 15.02 3.48
C PRO A 33 3.32 15.52 2.85
N ALA A 34 2.34 14.63 2.71
CA ALA A 34 1.04 14.96 2.15
C ALA A 34 0.02 15.12 3.27
N GLU A 35 -0.73 16.22 3.22
CA GLU A 35 -1.86 16.43 4.13
C GLU A 35 -3.09 15.67 3.61
N PRO A 36 -3.65 14.70 4.37
CA PRO A 36 -4.78 13.87 3.94
C PRO A 36 -6.04 14.67 3.61
N ASN A 37 -6.19 15.85 4.20
CA ASN A 37 -7.35 16.72 4.02
C ASN A 37 -7.13 17.89 3.05
N SER A 38 -5.96 17.97 2.40
CA SER A 38 -5.70 19.03 1.44
C SER A 38 -6.34 18.75 0.08
N GLU A 39 -6.82 19.81 -0.57
CA GLU A 39 -7.38 19.74 -1.92
C GLU A 39 -6.34 19.23 -2.93
N ALA A 40 -5.08 19.63 -2.78
CA ALA A 40 -3.98 19.17 -3.63
C ALA A 40 -3.81 17.65 -3.59
N THR A 41 -3.85 17.03 -2.39
CA THR A 41 -3.77 15.58 -2.22
C THR A 41 -4.93 14.86 -2.90
N TRP A 42 -6.17 15.36 -2.72
CA TRP A 42 -7.35 14.75 -3.35
C TRP A 42 -7.31 14.85 -4.86
N ARG A 43 -6.94 16.01 -5.39
CA ARG A 43 -6.81 16.24 -6.82
C ARG A 43 -5.75 15.33 -7.43
N ALA A 44 -4.61 15.16 -6.75
CA ALA A 44 -3.57 14.22 -7.18
C ALA A 44 -4.09 12.77 -7.21
N MET A 45 -4.79 12.31 -6.16
CA MET A 45 -5.38 10.97 -6.13
C MET A 45 -6.40 10.75 -7.25
N GLU A 46 -7.27 11.73 -7.51
CA GLU A 46 -8.26 11.66 -8.59
C GLU A 46 -7.60 11.59 -9.97
N VAL A 47 -6.63 12.48 -10.23
CA VAL A 47 -5.87 12.50 -11.49
C VAL A 47 -5.15 11.17 -11.70
N LEU A 48 -4.53 10.62 -10.65
CA LEU A 48 -3.83 9.34 -10.70
C LEU A 48 -4.77 8.12 -10.78
N GLY A 49 -6.08 8.33 -10.68
CA GLY A 49 -7.09 7.28 -10.82
C GLY A 49 -7.21 6.38 -9.59
N ALA A 50 -7.03 6.94 -8.39
CA ALA A 50 -7.28 6.23 -7.14
C ALA A 50 -8.75 5.82 -7.02
N ASP A 51 -8.99 4.71 -6.32
CA ASP A 51 -10.34 4.21 -6.06
C ASP A 51 -11.18 5.25 -5.29
N PRO A 52 -12.42 5.60 -5.74
CA PRO A 52 -13.24 6.60 -5.07
C PRO A 52 -13.59 6.27 -3.60
N LEU A 53 -13.73 5.00 -3.24
CA LEU A 53 -13.91 4.58 -1.85
C LEU A 53 -12.63 4.81 -1.04
N TYR A 54 -11.46 4.52 -1.61
CA TYR A 54 -10.17 4.81 -0.96
C TYR A 54 -10.02 6.31 -0.66
N VAL A 55 -10.31 7.17 -1.65
CA VAL A 55 -10.24 8.64 -1.47
C VAL A 55 -11.19 9.11 -0.36
N ARG A 56 -12.44 8.62 -0.34
CA ARG A 56 -13.40 8.96 0.72
C ARG A 56 -12.94 8.50 2.11
N LEU A 57 -12.39 7.31 2.23
CA LEU A 57 -11.87 6.80 3.50
C LEU A 57 -10.68 7.62 4.00
N CYS A 58 -9.76 7.98 3.11
CA CYS A 58 -8.60 8.80 3.48
C CYS A 58 -9.02 10.17 4.01
N LYS A 59 -10.02 10.79 3.37
CA LYS A 59 -10.60 12.06 3.82
C LYS A 59 -11.31 11.93 5.17
N ASN A 60 -12.16 10.93 5.34
CA ASN A 60 -12.98 10.81 6.55
C ASN A 60 -12.18 10.41 7.79
N GLN A 61 -11.01 9.79 7.60
CA GLN A 61 -10.18 9.25 8.68
C GLN A 61 -8.81 9.92 8.77
N GLU A 62 -8.60 10.96 7.96
CA GLU A 62 -7.39 11.80 7.96
C GLU A 62 -6.09 10.96 7.89
N CYS A 63 -6.10 9.90 7.08
CA CYS A 63 -4.96 8.98 6.96
C CYS A 63 -4.87 8.34 5.59
N PHE A 64 -3.66 7.96 5.18
CA PHE A 64 -3.43 7.09 4.02
C PHE A 64 -3.33 5.65 4.46
N ARG A 65 -3.74 4.71 3.59
CA ARG A 65 -3.76 3.28 3.91
C ARG A 65 -3.00 2.50 2.85
N ALA A 66 -1.96 1.79 3.27
CA ALA A 66 -1.29 0.81 2.44
C ALA A 66 -1.49 -0.58 3.03
N ARG A 67 -1.82 -1.55 2.16
CA ARG A 67 -1.79 -2.96 2.56
C ARG A 67 -0.34 -3.44 2.53
N LEU A 68 0.14 -3.97 3.65
CA LEU A 68 1.53 -4.41 3.84
C LEU A 68 1.72 -5.93 3.72
N THR A 69 0.65 -6.71 3.81
CA THR A 69 0.69 -8.17 3.61
C THR A 69 -0.33 -8.60 2.55
N PRO A 70 -0.10 -9.72 1.85
CA PRO A 70 -1.01 -10.19 0.80
C PRO A 70 -2.48 -10.29 1.19
N LYS A 71 -3.39 -10.35 0.22
CA LYS A 71 -4.78 -10.74 0.55
C LYS A 71 -4.82 -12.26 0.78
N PRO A 72 -5.42 -12.77 1.88
CA PRO A 72 -5.35 -14.20 2.21
C PRO A 72 -5.72 -15.13 1.07
N TRP A 73 -6.79 -14.81 0.34
CA TRP A 73 -7.28 -15.64 -0.77
C TRP A 73 -6.35 -15.67 -1.99
N ARG A 74 -5.45 -14.71 -2.14
CA ARG A 74 -4.41 -14.74 -3.19
C ARG A 74 -3.21 -15.61 -2.81
N CYS A 75 -3.07 -15.95 -1.53
CA CYS A 75 -2.07 -16.90 -1.03
C CYS A 75 -2.67 -18.29 -0.74
N GLY A 76 -3.89 -18.58 -1.21
CA GLY A 76 -4.57 -19.85 -0.92
C GLY A 76 -4.98 -20.02 0.55
N SER A 77 -5.19 -18.92 1.28
CA SER A 77 -5.79 -18.91 2.62
C SER A 77 -7.23 -18.40 2.55
N TYR A 78 -8.12 -18.97 3.35
CA TYR A 78 -9.48 -18.45 3.46
C TYR A 78 -9.49 -17.09 4.18
N ALA A 79 -10.52 -16.28 3.92
CA ALA A 79 -10.75 -15.04 4.67
C ALA A 79 -11.34 -15.38 6.05
N LEU A 80 -10.64 -15.00 7.12
CA LEU A 80 -11.11 -15.16 8.49
C LEU A 80 -12.39 -14.34 8.70
N ARG A 81 -13.43 -14.96 9.27
CA ARG A 81 -14.74 -14.33 9.53
C ARG A 81 -14.99 -14.02 11.00
N THR A 82 -14.16 -14.58 11.88
CA THR A 82 -14.20 -14.34 13.33
C THR A 82 -14.04 -12.85 13.62
N ARG A 83 -14.92 -12.29 14.44
CA ARG A 83 -14.93 -10.87 14.80
C ARG A 83 -14.32 -10.67 16.18
N TYR A 84 -13.70 -9.51 16.37
CA TYR A 84 -13.29 -9.02 17.68
C TYR A 84 -14.42 -8.15 18.28
N PRO A 85 -14.66 -8.17 19.60
CA PRO A 85 -14.04 -9.04 20.60
C PRO A 85 -14.39 -10.53 20.41
N TYR A 86 -13.46 -11.42 20.76
CA TYR A 86 -13.67 -12.86 20.64
C TYR A 86 -14.76 -13.34 21.60
N GLU A 87 -15.61 -14.24 21.14
CA GLU A 87 -16.72 -14.78 21.93
C GLU A 87 -16.22 -15.70 23.06
N ASP A 88 -15.24 -16.56 22.77
CA ASP A 88 -14.64 -17.49 23.71
C ASP A 88 -13.17 -17.81 23.36
N GLN A 89 -12.53 -18.62 24.20
CA GLN A 89 -11.15 -19.08 23.99
C GLN A 89 -10.99 -19.94 22.72
N LYS A 90 -12.06 -20.58 22.23
CA LYS A 90 -12.00 -21.39 21.00
C LYS A 90 -11.91 -20.48 19.77
N ALA A 91 -12.68 -19.40 19.75
CA ALA A 91 -12.61 -18.37 18.71
C ALA A 91 -11.22 -17.73 18.67
N GLU A 92 -10.65 -17.38 19.83
CA GLU A 92 -9.28 -16.88 19.93
C GLU A 92 -8.25 -17.89 19.36
N ALA A 93 -8.32 -19.15 19.80
CA ALA A 93 -7.43 -20.21 19.31
C ALA A 93 -7.58 -20.49 17.80
N GLU A 94 -8.77 -20.30 17.23
CA GLU A 94 -9.00 -20.36 15.79
C GLU A 94 -8.28 -19.23 15.06
N VAL A 95 -8.41 -17.99 15.55
CA VAL A 95 -7.74 -16.81 14.97
C VAL A 95 -6.22 -17.00 15.02
N ASP A 96 -5.66 -17.46 16.14
CA ASP A 96 -4.23 -17.69 16.26
C ASP A 96 -3.73 -18.75 15.26
N ARG A 97 -4.45 -19.86 15.13
CA ARG A 97 -4.14 -20.90 14.15
C ARG A 97 -4.19 -20.33 12.73
N TRP A 98 -5.19 -19.51 12.43
CA TRP A 98 -5.31 -18.85 11.13
C TRP A 98 -4.14 -17.90 10.87
N ILE A 99 -3.77 -17.06 11.84
CA ILE A 99 -2.65 -16.12 11.73
C ILE A 99 -1.35 -16.88 11.43
N GLN A 100 -1.07 -17.98 12.15
CA GLN A 100 0.13 -18.80 11.93
C GLN A 100 0.17 -19.40 10.52
N GLN A 101 -0.95 -19.97 10.07
CA GLN A 101 -1.06 -20.57 8.74
C GLN A 101 -0.96 -19.53 7.62
N TYR A 102 -1.66 -18.41 7.76
CA TYR A 102 -1.61 -17.29 6.84
C TYR A 102 -0.18 -16.73 6.74
N THR A 103 0.48 -16.48 7.87
CA THR A 103 1.85 -15.95 7.90
C THR A 103 2.82 -16.85 7.13
N ARG A 104 2.76 -18.17 7.34
CA ARG A 104 3.59 -19.13 6.59
C ARG A 104 3.32 -19.08 5.09
N LYS A 105 2.05 -19.02 4.69
CA LYS A 105 1.64 -18.97 3.27
C LYS A 105 2.00 -17.63 2.62
N SER A 106 1.86 -16.51 3.33
CA SER A 106 2.12 -15.18 2.79
C SER A 106 3.59 -14.91 2.54
N ASN A 107 4.50 -15.56 3.26
CA ASN A 107 5.95 -15.37 3.12
C ASN A 107 6.49 -15.71 1.72
N GLY A 108 5.76 -16.51 0.93
CA GLY A 108 6.11 -16.82 -0.46
C GLY A 108 5.66 -15.77 -1.48
N TYR A 109 5.11 -14.63 -1.05
CA TYR A 109 4.54 -13.62 -1.93
C TYR A 109 4.95 -12.19 -1.53
N ALA A 110 5.12 -11.34 -2.54
CA ALA A 110 5.23 -9.90 -2.35
C ALA A 110 3.84 -9.24 -2.49
N THR A 111 3.60 -8.18 -1.72
CA THR A 111 2.32 -7.43 -1.80
C THR A 111 2.32 -6.46 -2.98
N CYS A 112 3.49 -5.94 -3.32
CA CYS A 112 3.76 -5.16 -4.51
C CYS A 112 5.21 -5.39 -4.96
N ALA A 113 5.56 -4.97 -6.17
CA ALA A 113 6.92 -5.00 -6.70
C ALA A 113 7.30 -3.60 -7.17
N PHE A 114 8.45 -3.10 -6.76
CA PHE A 114 8.98 -1.83 -7.23
C PHE A 114 9.22 -1.89 -8.74
N ILE A 115 8.74 -0.88 -9.47
CA ILE A 115 8.95 -0.76 -10.92
C ILE A 115 10.05 0.27 -11.19
N GLN A 116 9.85 1.48 -10.69
CA GLN A 116 10.73 2.62 -10.97
C GLN A 116 10.42 3.79 -10.06
N GLN A 117 11.33 4.76 -10.04
CA GLN A 117 11.10 6.08 -9.47
C GLN A 117 11.05 7.11 -10.60
N LEU A 118 10.05 8.00 -10.56
CA LEU A 118 9.83 9.06 -11.54
C LEU A 118 9.95 10.43 -10.89
N GLY A 119 10.44 11.40 -11.66
CA GLY A 119 10.61 12.78 -11.24
C GLY A 119 11.99 13.07 -10.66
N SER A 120 12.07 13.94 -9.67
CA SER A 120 13.34 14.44 -9.11
C SER A 120 14.21 13.37 -8.44
N GLY A 121 13.64 12.21 -8.11
CA GLY A 121 14.32 11.18 -7.33
C GLY A 121 14.40 11.51 -5.83
N PHE A 122 13.94 12.68 -5.41
CA PHE A 122 14.03 13.14 -4.03
C PHE A 122 13.10 12.36 -3.10
N ILE A 123 13.63 11.94 -1.95
CA ILE A 123 12.87 11.37 -0.84
C ILE A 123 13.05 12.29 0.35
N HIS A 124 11.95 12.90 0.79
CA HIS A 124 11.92 13.76 1.95
C HIS A 124 12.35 12.97 3.20
N PRO A 125 13.19 13.53 4.10
CA PRO A 125 13.69 12.82 5.27
C PRO A 125 12.60 12.17 6.12
N GLU A 126 11.49 12.86 6.37
CA GLU A 126 10.34 12.33 7.14
C GLU A 126 9.62 11.14 6.47
N ILE A 127 9.85 10.90 5.18
CA ILE A 127 9.23 9.82 4.39
C ILE A 127 10.20 8.67 4.16
N GLY A 128 11.51 8.87 4.36
CA GLY A 128 12.55 7.87 4.11
C GLY A 128 12.29 6.56 4.86
N ASP A 129 12.14 6.63 6.17
CA ASP A 129 11.87 5.47 7.02
C ASP A 129 10.55 4.79 6.66
N LEU A 130 9.53 5.56 6.27
CA LEU A 130 8.25 5.04 5.82
C LEU A 130 8.40 4.24 4.52
N VAL A 131 9.18 4.73 3.56
CA VAL A 131 9.46 4.04 2.29
C VAL A 131 10.24 2.75 2.56
N GLN A 132 11.26 2.80 3.42
CA GLN A 132 12.02 1.61 3.79
C GLN A 132 11.11 0.57 4.45
N LEU A 133 10.35 0.96 5.48
CA LEU A 133 9.41 0.06 6.16
C LEU A 133 8.38 -0.51 5.19
N HIS A 134 7.85 0.30 4.28
CA HIS A 134 6.94 -0.15 3.24
C HIS A 134 7.59 -1.22 2.37
N ASP A 135 8.78 -0.96 1.82
CA ASP A 135 9.46 -1.85 0.88
C ASP A 135 9.84 -3.18 1.56
N GLU A 136 10.31 -3.13 2.81
CA GLU A 136 10.62 -4.31 3.63
C GLU A 136 9.36 -5.15 3.91
N ARG A 137 8.28 -4.53 4.38
CA ARG A 137 7.07 -5.27 4.79
C ARG A 137 6.31 -5.85 3.60
N THR A 138 6.35 -5.16 2.47
CA THR A 138 5.67 -5.61 1.24
C THR A 138 6.53 -6.55 0.40
N LEU A 139 7.81 -6.74 0.76
CA LEU A 139 8.82 -7.44 -0.04
C LEU A 139 8.94 -6.85 -1.45
N ALA A 140 8.84 -5.51 -1.56
CA ALA A 140 8.73 -4.80 -2.82
C ALA A 140 9.94 -4.95 -3.74
N LEU A 141 11.11 -5.25 -3.17
CA LEU A 141 12.36 -5.42 -3.90
C LEU A 141 12.74 -6.89 -4.12
N SER A 142 11.82 -7.82 -3.80
CA SER A 142 12.01 -9.25 -4.06
C SER A 142 11.48 -9.65 -5.44
N ASP A 143 11.86 -10.86 -5.89
CA ASP A 143 11.33 -11.49 -7.11
C ASP A 143 10.14 -12.44 -6.84
N LEU A 144 9.52 -12.33 -5.65
CA LEU A 144 8.38 -13.18 -5.29
C LEU A 144 7.14 -12.86 -6.14
N PRO A 145 6.26 -13.86 -6.40
CA PRO A 145 4.99 -13.62 -7.06
C PRO A 145 4.09 -12.66 -6.26
N LEU A 146 3.24 -11.89 -6.95
CA LEU A 146 2.36 -10.90 -6.33
C LEU A 146 1.05 -11.50 -5.80
N ALA A 147 0.71 -11.20 -4.55
CA ALA A 147 -0.57 -11.53 -3.92
C ALA A 147 -1.08 -10.41 -2.99
#